data_AF-A0A7Y5LAT7-F1
#
_entry.id   AF-A0A7Y5LAT7-F1
#
_cell.length_a   1.000
_cell.length_b   1.000
_cell.length_c   1.000
_cell.angle_alpha   90.00
_cell.angle_beta   90.00
_cell.angle_gamma   90.00
#
_symmetry.space_group_name_H-M   'P 1'
#
loop_
_entity.id
_entity.type
_entity.pdbx_description
1 polymer ?
#
loop_
_entity_poly.entity_id
_entity_poly.type
_entity_poly.pdbx_seq_one_letter_code
_entity_poly.pdbx_strand_id
1 'polypeptide(L)'
;MKLRLTNLSHLNSLYEEIKIGGQPMAIIHIYSEYPDYKWVDDSDEGIACVDDAARAAVVYLRHFEVTGDTTSLGRARKLIDFCRYLQAEDGLFYNFIFADHSINREGQTSFKSLGWWAARGV
;
A
#
# COMPACT_ATOMS: atom_id res chain seq x y z
N MET A 1 23.58 -7.44 17.16
CA MET A 1 23.52 -6.53 16.01
C MET A 1 22.90 -5.22 16.50
N LYS A 2 23.66 -4.11 16.51
CA LYS A 2 23.25 -2.81 17.08
C LYS A 2 22.66 -1.92 15.97
N LEU A 3 21.62 -1.16 16.32
CA LEU A 3 20.62 -0.51 15.46
C LEU A 3 21.16 0.15 14.17
N ARG A 4 20.53 -0.15 13.02
CA ARG A 4 20.54 0.76 11.87
C ARG A 4 19.39 1.76 12.05
N LEU A 5 19.73 3.04 12.13
CA LEU A 5 18.79 4.16 12.06
C LEU A 5 18.14 4.19 10.67
N THR A 6 17.09 3.41 10.46
CA THR A 6 16.25 3.53 9.26
C THR A 6 15.27 4.68 9.49
N ASN A 7 15.36 5.72 8.65
CA ASN A 7 14.40 6.82 8.71
C ASN A 7 13.15 6.44 7.89
N LEU A 8 12.02 6.22 8.59
CA LEU A 8 10.74 5.90 7.98
C LEU A 8 9.83 7.13 7.80
N SER A 9 10.29 8.34 8.10
CA SER A 9 9.42 9.53 8.20
C SER A 9 8.66 9.82 6.90
N HIS A 10 9.30 9.70 5.74
CA HIS A 10 8.63 9.94 4.47
C HIS A 10 7.65 8.80 4.10
N LEU A 11 8.03 7.54 4.32
CA LEU A 11 7.09 6.43 4.13
C LEU A 11 5.86 6.58 5.05
N ASN A 12 6.09 6.98 6.29
CA ASN A 12 5.03 7.22 7.26
C ASN A 12 4.15 8.41 6.90
N SER A 13 4.66 9.40 6.16
CA SER A 13 3.84 10.52 5.68
C SER A 13 2.95 10.12 4.49
N LEU A 14 3.26 9.02 3.79
CA LEU A 14 2.43 8.47 2.72
C LEU A 14 1.44 7.41 3.23
N TYR A 15 1.57 6.98 4.49
CA TYR A 15 0.70 5.98 5.10
C TYR A 15 -0.59 6.62 5.61
N GLU A 16 -1.73 6.12 5.14
CA GLU A 16 -3.06 6.51 5.62
C GLU A 16 -3.82 5.27 6.11
N GLU A 17 -4.47 5.36 7.28
CA GLU A 17 -5.42 4.35 7.72
C GLU A 17 -6.80 4.63 7.14
N ILE A 18 -7.39 3.64 6.49
CA ILE A 18 -8.70 3.74 5.87
C ILE A 18 -9.65 2.67 6.40
N LYS A 19 -10.92 2.76 6.01
CA LYS A 19 -11.93 1.77 6.37
C LYS A 19 -12.75 1.38 5.13
N ILE A 20 -12.71 0.11 4.78
CA ILE A 20 -13.47 -0.45 3.63
C ILE A 20 -14.45 -1.48 4.18
N GLY A 21 -15.75 -1.30 3.92
CA GLY A 21 -16.78 -2.22 4.39
C GLY A 21 -16.81 -2.43 5.91
N GLY A 22 -16.31 -1.46 6.68
CA GLY A 22 -16.19 -1.58 8.14
C GLY A 22 -14.87 -2.18 8.64
N GLN A 23 -14.04 -2.74 7.76
CA GLN A 23 -12.74 -3.33 8.09
C GLN A 23 -11.64 -2.26 8.06
N PRO A 24 -10.87 -2.06 9.16
CA PRO A 24 -9.71 -1.18 9.15
C PRO A 24 -8.61 -1.74 8.26
N MET A 25 -8.07 -0.89 7.39
CA MET A 25 -6.96 -1.18 6.48
C MET A 25 -6.01 0.02 6.44
N ALA A 26 -4.98 -0.04 5.59
CA ALA A 26 -4.14 1.09 5.32
C ALA A 26 -3.67 1.09 3.87
N ILE A 27 -3.32 2.27 3.38
CA ILE A 27 -2.78 2.49 2.04
C ILE A 27 -1.44 3.23 2.11
N ILE A 28 -0.75 3.23 0.98
CA ILE A 28 0.36 4.14 0.71
C ILE A 28 -0.08 4.99 -0.48
N HIS A 29 -0.05 6.32 -0.32
CA HIS A 29 -0.31 7.23 -1.43
C HIS A 29 0.76 7.08 -2.51
N ILE A 30 0.34 6.92 -3.77
CA ILE A 30 1.24 6.70 -4.90
C ILE A 30 2.11 7.92 -5.22
N TYR A 31 1.58 9.14 -5.03
CA TYR A 31 2.29 10.37 -5.37
C TYR A 31 2.28 11.40 -4.24
N SER A 32 3.39 12.13 -4.17
CA SER A 32 3.52 13.35 -3.39
C SER A 32 4.49 14.31 -4.07
N GLU A 33 4.22 15.61 -4.04
CA GLU A 33 4.98 16.60 -4.79
C GLU A 33 5.79 17.55 -3.90
N TYR A 34 7.04 17.82 -4.29
CA TYR A 34 7.86 18.88 -3.69
C TYR A 34 7.18 20.25 -3.88
N PRO A 35 7.28 21.20 -2.93
CA PRO A 35 8.16 21.21 -1.74
C PRO A 35 7.60 20.61 -0.46
N ASP A 36 6.28 20.52 -0.34
CA ASP A 36 5.63 20.13 0.92
C ASP A 36 5.28 18.65 0.99
N TYR A 37 5.46 17.90 -0.10
CA TYR A 37 5.17 16.48 -0.22
C TYR A 37 3.74 16.14 0.21
N LYS A 38 2.80 17.03 -0.14
CA LYS A 38 1.37 16.74 -0.04
C LYS A 38 1.01 15.61 -1.00
N TRP A 39 0.02 14.82 -0.60
CA TRP A 39 -0.53 13.75 -1.43
C TRP A 39 -1.12 14.34 -2.70
N VAL A 40 -0.89 13.63 -3.80
CA VAL A 40 -1.49 13.93 -5.10
C VAL A 40 -2.09 12.63 -5.63
N ASP A 41 -3.28 12.76 -6.17
CA ASP A 41 -3.99 11.66 -6.80
C ASP A 41 -3.73 11.68 -8.31
N ASP A 42 -3.83 10.53 -8.95
CA ASP A 42 -3.83 10.41 -10.40
C ASP A 42 -5.24 10.05 -10.90
N SER A 43 -5.73 10.72 -11.94
CA SER A 43 -7.10 10.50 -12.42
C SER A 43 -7.31 9.14 -13.08
N ASP A 44 -6.25 8.57 -13.67
CA ASP A 44 -6.28 7.31 -14.40
C ASP A 44 -5.97 6.13 -13.48
N GLU A 45 -5.06 6.32 -12.51
CA GLU A 45 -4.65 5.28 -11.56
C GLU A 45 -5.46 5.32 -10.27
N GLY A 46 -5.53 6.48 -9.62
CA GLY A 46 -6.20 6.70 -8.34
C GLY A 46 -5.24 7.17 -7.25
N ILE A 47 -5.43 6.69 -6.02
CA ILE A 47 -4.69 7.21 -4.84
C ILE A 47 -3.66 6.22 -4.28
N ALA A 48 -3.87 4.92 -4.48
CA ALA A 48 -3.09 3.87 -3.86
C ALA A 48 -3.10 2.61 -4.72
N CYS A 49 -2.03 1.81 -4.60
CA CYS A 49 -1.85 0.59 -5.37
C CYS A 49 -1.36 -0.60 -4.55
N VAL A 50 -1.59 -1.80 -5.09
CA VAL A 50 -1.19 -3.08 -4.48
C VAL A 50 0.31 -3.19 -4.25
N ASP A 51 1.12 -2.66 -5.16
CA ASP A 51 2.55 -2.90 -5.15
C ASP A 51 3.31 -1.98 -4.19
N ASP A 52 2.89 -0.72 -4.03
CA ASP A 52 3.46 0.16 -3.00
C ASP A 52 3.04 -0.26 -1.60
N ALA A 53 1.79 -0.69 -1.42
CA ALA A 53 1.34 -1.26 -0.16
C ALA A 53 2.12 -2.53 0.22
N ALA A 54 2.34 -3.45 -0.72
CA ALA A 54 3.10 -4.68 -0.49
C ALA A 54 4.57 -4.39 -0.14
N ARG A 55 5.25 -3.49 -0.89
CA ARG A 55 6.63 -3.10 -0.58
C ARG A 55 6.76 -2.43 0.77
N ALA A 56 5.83 -1.53 1.12
CA ALA A 56 5.82 -0.89 2.43
C ALA A 56 5.59 -1.90 3.56
N ALA A 57 4.71 -2.89 3.36
CA ALA A 57 4.51 -3.96 4.32
C ALA A 57 5.81 -4.74 4.57
N VAL A 58 6.58 -5.08 3.52
CA VAL A 58 7.90 -5.73 3.67
C VAL A 58 8.88 -4.86 4.48
N VAL A 59 8.93 -3.55 4.20
CA VAL A 59 9.78 -2.60 4.96
C VAL A 59 9.39 -2.59 6.44
N TYR A 60 8.10 -2.49 6.76
CA TYR A 60 7.61 -2.48 8.13
C TYR A 60 7.82 -3.82 8.85
N LEU A 61 7.63 -4.96 8.17
CA LEU A 61 7.94 -6.27 8.74
C LEU A 61 9.42 -6.38 9.06
N ARG A 62 10.30 -5.96 8.13
CA ARG A 62 11.75 -5.98 8.37
C ARG A 62 12.16 -5.04 9.50
N HIS A 63 11.52 -3.88 9.60
CA HIS A 63 11.73 -2.96 10.70
C HIS A 63 11.31 -3.58 12.05
N PHE A 64 10.17 -4.27 12.09
CA PHE A 64 9.73 -5.01 13.28
C PHE A 64 10.69 -6.14 13.65
N GLU A 65 11.15 -6.95 12.70
CA GLU A 65 12.11 -8.04 12.96
C GLU A 65 13.41 -7.55 13.62
N VAL A 66 13.89 -6.36 13.22
CA VAL A 66 15.16 -5.81 13.70
C VAL A 66 15.00 -5.05 15.01
N THR A 67 13.86 -4.38 15.21
CA THR A 67 13.68 -3.43 16.33
C THR A 67 12.68 -3.89 17.40
N GLY A 68 11.80 -4.82 17.08
CA GLY A 68 10.65 -5.18 17.91
C GLY A 68 9.52 -4.16 17.91
N ASP A 69 9.55 -3.13 17.05
CA ASP A 69 8.51 -2.08 17.00
C ASP A 69 7.16 -2.62 16.52
N THR A 70 6.26 -2.83 17.47
CA THR A 70 4.90 -3.33 17.22
C THR A 70 4.02 -2.37 16.40
N THR A 71 4.35 -1.09 16.34
CA THR A 71 3.65 -0.12 15.45
C THR A 71 3.87 -0.52 14.00
N SER A 72 5.10 -0.86 13.65
CA SER A 72 5.47 -1.33 12.31
C SER A 72 4.75 -2.63 11.95
N LEU A 73 4.66 -3.59 12.89
CA LEU A 73 3.87 -4.81 12.69
C LEU A 73 2.39 -4.49 12.43
N GLY A 74 1.81 -3.56 13.19
CA GLY A 74 0.43 -3.12 13.01
C GLY A 74 0.18 -2.48 11.64
N ARG A 75 1.09 -1.63 11.17
CA ARG A 75 1.04 -1.03 9.83
C ARG A 75 1.14 -2.08 8.73
N ALA A 76 2.10 -3.00 8.83
CA ALA A 76 2.26 -4.09 7.88
C ALA A 76 1.00 -4.95 7.76
N ARG A 77 0.34 -5.29 8.88
CA ARG A 77 -0.91 -6.05 8.86
C ARG A 77 -2.00 -5.34 8.05
N LYS A 78 -2.21 -4.04 8.31
CA LYS A 78 -3.24 -3.25 7.63
C LYS A 78 -2.97 -3.10 6.12
N LEU A 79 -1.70 -2.95 5.73
CA LEU A 79 -1.31 -2.91 4.31
C LEU A 79 -1.51 -4.27 3.62
N ILE A 80 -1.22 -5.38 4.30
CA ILE A 80 -1.51 -6.73 3.79
C ILE A 80 -3.02 -6.94 3.61
N ASP A 81 -3.84 -6.46 4.54
CA ASP A 81 -5.30 -6.54 4.43
C ASP A 81 -5.81 -5.73 3.22
N PHE A 82 -5.19 -4.59 2.91
CA PHE A 82 -5.45 -3.85 1.68
C PHE A 82 -5.03 -4.61 0.40
N CYS A 83 -3.85 -5.26 0.39
CA CYS A 83 -3.48 -6.13 -0.73
C CYS A 83 -4.51 -7.25 -0.95
N ARG A 84 -5.03 -7.85 0.13
CA ARG A 84 -6.09 -8.87 0.05
C ARG A 84 -7.40 -8.31 -0.48
N TYR A 85 -7.74 -7.06 -0.17
CA TYR A 85 -8.93 -6.40 -0.74
C TYR A 85 -8.85 -6.25 -2.27
N LEU A 86 -7.65 -6.04 -2.81
CA LEU A 86 -7.40 -5.96 -4.25
C LEU A 86 -7.33 -7.33 -4.94
N GLN A 87 -7.28 -8.43 -4.17
CA GLN A 87 -7.33 -9.78 -4.71
C GLN A 87 -8.76 -10.16 -5.12
N ALA A 88 -8.92 -10.60 -6.36
CA ALA A 88 -10.16 -11.15 -6.88
C ALA A 88 -10.35 -12.63 -6.50
N GLU A 89 -11.56 -13.15 -6.69
CA GLU A 89 -11.93 -14.52 -6.30
C GLU A 89 -11.08 -15.63 -6.94
N ASP A 90 -10.54 -15.42 -8.15
CA ASP A 90 -9.66 -16.39 -8.82
C ASP A 90 -8.17 -16.22 -8.47
N GLY A 91 -7.86 -15.36 -7.50
CA GLY A 91 -6.51 -15.13 -7.00
C GLY A 91 -5.70 -14.08 -7.76
N LEU A 92 -6.21 -13.53 -8.87
CA LEU A 92 -5.57 -12.41 -9.58
C LEU A 92 -5.82 -11.08 -8.85
N PHE A 93 -5.02 -10.06 -9.12
CA PHE A 93 -5.12 -8.76 -8.43
C PHE A 93 -5.54 -7.65 -9.38
N TYR A 94 -6.34 -6.72 -8.87
CA TYR A 94 -6.44 -5.36 -9.40
C TYR A 94 -5.31 -4.51 -8.80
N ASN A 95 -4.91 -3.45 -9.51
CA ASN A 95 -3.71 -2.72 -9.11
C ASN A 95 -4.02 -1.50 -8.26
N PHE A 96 -5.10 -0.76 -8.53
CA PHE A 96 -5.33 0.55 -7.91
C PHE A 96 -6.73 0.73 -7.31
N ILE A 97 -6.85 1.72 -6.41
CA ILE A 97 -8.12 2.24 -5.91
C ILE A 97 -8.25 3.75 -6.16
N PHE A 98 -9.50 4.22 -6.31
CA PHE A 98 -9.82 5.65 -6.32
C PHE A 98 -9.98 6.23 -4.91
N ALA A 99 -10.15 7.55 -4.82
CA ALA A 99 -10.28 8.27 -3.54
C ALA A 99 -11.53 7.87 -2.72
N ASP A 100 -12.54 7.27 -3.36
CA ASP A 100 -13.71 6.70 -2.68
C ASP A 100 -13.49 5.25 -2.20
N HIS A 101 -12.25 4.75 -2.30
CA HIS A 101 -11.81 3.38 -2.01
C HIS A 101 -12.40 2.29 -2.92
N SER A 102 -13.09 2.67 -4.00
CA SER A 102 -13.51 1.72 -5.02
C SER A 102 -12.29 1.22 -5.80
N ILE A 103 -12.32 -0.05 -6.18
CA ILE A 103 -11.27 -0.65 -7.00
C ILE A 103 -11.37 -0.08 -8.41
N ASN A 104 -10.25 0.42 -8.93
CA ASN A 104 -10.13 0.80 -10.33
C ASN A 104 -10.10 -0.48 -11.19
N ARG A 105 -11.20 -0.75 -11.89
CA ARG A 105 -11.37 -1.96 -12.73
C ARG A 105 -11.27 -1.69 -14.23
N GLU A 106 -11.22 -0.41 -14.60
CA GLU A 106 -11.34 0.05 -15.99
C GLU A 106 -10.07 0.73 -16.51
N GLY A 107 -9.16 1.10 -15.61
CA GLY A 107 -7.88 1.71 -15.96
C GLY A 107 -6.97 0.79 -16.79
N GLN A 108 -6.22 1.37 -17.72
CA GLN A 108 -5.34 0.63 -18.63
C GLN A 108 -4.25 -0.17 -17.90
N THR A 109 -3.81 0.32 -16.74
CA THR A 109 -2.84 -0.35 -15.86
C THR A 109 -3.51 -1.03 -14.67
N SER A 110 -4.84 -0.99 -14.55
CA SER A 110 -5.60 -1.60 -13.44
C SER A 110 -6.57 -2.65 -13.96
N PHE A 111 -6.01 -3.73 -14.49
CA PHE A 111 -6.76 -4.90 -14.91
C PHE A 111 -6.26 -6.14 -14.20
N LYS A 112 -7.21 -7.05 -13.98
CA LYS A 112 -7.01 -8.31 -13.32
C LYS A 112 -5.95 -9.16 -14.02
N SER A 113 -4.79 -9.35 -13.40
CA SER A 113 -3.72 -10.18 -13.98
C SER A 113 -2.79 -10.75 -12.91
N LEU A 114 -1.95 -11.71 -13.30
CA LEU A 114 -0.68 -12.06 -12.65
C LEU A 114 0.50 -11.44 -13.41
N GLY A 115 0.27 -10.31 -14.08
CA GLY A 115 1.30 -9.61 -14.83
C GLY A 115 2.38 -9.02 -13.91
N TRP A 116 3.33 -8.33 -14.52
CA TRP A 116 4.46 -7.70 -13.83
C TRP A 116 4.07 -6.87 -12.60
N TRP A 117 2.92 -6.18 -12.65
CA TRP A 117 2.40 -5.37 -11.54
C TRP A 117 1.92 -6.22 -10.36
N ALA A 118 1.05 -7.20 -10.62
CA ALA A 118 0.49 -8.09 -9.60
C ALA A 118 1.54 -9.00 -8.94
N ALA A 119 2.54 -9.46 -9.69
CA ALA A 119 3.62 -10.31 -9.16
C ALA A 119 4.43 -9.64 -8.04
N ARG A 120 4.35 -8.31 -7.89
CA ARG A 120 5.07 -7.55 -6.85
C ARG A 120 4.25 -7.39 -5.57
N GLY A 121 2.99 -7.82 -5.57
CA GLY A 121 2.10 -7.88 -4.41
C GLY A 121 2.08 -9.22 -3.68
N VAL A 122 2.82 -10.22 -4.16
CA VAL A 122 2.82 -11.63 -3.70
C VAL A 122 4.20 -12.04 -3.21
#